data_AF-A0A3A9FCZ0-F1
#
_entry.id   AF-A0A3A9FCZ0-F1
#
_cell.length_a   1.000
_cell.length_b   1.000
_cell.length_c   1.000
_cell.angle_alpha   90.00
_cell.angle_beta   90.00
_cell.angle_gamma   90.00
#
_symmetry.space_group_name_H-M   'P 1'
#
loop_
_entity.id
_entity.type
_entity.pdbx_description
1 polymer ?
#
loop_
_entity_poly.entity_id
_entity_poly.type
_entity_poly.pdbx_seq_one_letter_code
_entity_poly.pdbx_strand_id
1 'polypeptide(L)'
;MKRKTEQKWEEPMESSQRFFDWAFKKRAKHVIDMYNGVMGSKEQLFLNFCSHEPAFVSYGPAGPNASIKGVGFLPKDEYLEETLEAYVAHIKTYDPEDKTYGQRGMELLIKYMYGEDAYDRVDLSKLGSLEMAKSHTWINYQVNKEAALIFHQPPGISYKLKGKVEIYDENISGKRELYQQFINAQHDVYHTPDMTRWLSYPAYIFRIEEIYDNSASKNGFGKQLAYPVSEVTGVEA
;
A
#
# COMPACT_ATOMS: atom_id res chain seq x y z
N MET A 1 54.76 17.14 1.01
CA MET A 1 53.55 17.03 0.17
C MET A 1 52.40 16.57 1.06
N LYS A 2 51.61 17.51 1.61
CA LYS A 2 50.47 17.17 2.49
C LYS A 2 49.26 16.84 1.61
N ARG A 3 48.74 15.62 1.70
CA ARG A 3 47.47 15.25 1.05
C ARG A 3 46.36 16.05 1.70
N LYS A 4 45.70 16.93 0.94
CA LYS A 4 44.42 17.51 1.34
C LYS A 4 43.41 16.36 1.36
N THR A 5 42.91 16.04 2.54
CA THR A 5 41.66 15.30 2.69
C THR A 5 40.55 16.17 2.12
N GLU A 6 40.05 15.82 0.93
CA GLU A 6 38.81 16.37 0.41
C GLU A 6 37.66 15.90 1.31
N GLN A 7 37.08 16.85 2.02
CA GLN A 7 35.84 16.66 2.74
C GLN A 7 34.74 16.51 1.69
N LYS A 8 34.34 15.26 1.40
CA LYS A 8 33.16 14.99 0.58
C LYS A 8 31.95 15.51 1.33
N TRP A 9 31.34 16.57 0.83
CA TRP A 9 29.99 16.97 1.22
C TRP A 9 29.05 15.88 0.70
N GLU A 10 28.37 15.15 1.58
CA GLU A 10 27.30 14.26 1.17
C GLU A 10 26.17 15.12 0.59
N GLU A 11 25.84 14.89 -0.68
CA GLU A 11 24.68 15.53 -1.30
C GLU A 11 23.42 15.10 -0.52
N PRO A 12 22.51 16.03 -0.20
CA PRO A 12 21.28 15.69 0.51
C PRO A 12 20.50 14.64 -0.28
N MET A 13 20.05 13.59 0.43
CA MET A 13 19.24 12.53 -0.18
C MET A 13 17.97 13.11 -0.81
N GLU A 14 17.63 12.63 -2.01
CA GLU A 14 16.39 13.04 -2.67
C GLU A 14 15.17 12.50 -1.91
N SER A 15 14.12 13.31 -1.77
CA SER A 15 12.92 12.92 -1.02
C SER A 15 12.17 11.73 -1.65
N SER A 16 11.66 10.85 -0.79
CA SER A 16 10.76 9.76 -1.17
C SER A 16 9.36 10.22 -1.62
N GLN A 17 9.06 11.53 -1.58
CA GLN A 17 7.77 12.09 -2.04
C GLN A 17 7.37 11.61 -3.45
N ARG A 18 8.34 11.45 -4.37
CA ARG A 18 8.08 10.93 -5.72
C ARG A 18 7.45 9.52 -5.73
N PHE A 19 7.82 8.68 -4.78
CA PHE A 19 7.24 7.34 -4.66
C PHE A 19 5.77 7.47 -4.24
N PHE A 20 5.46 8.30 -3.24
CA PHE A 20 4.07 8.49 -2.78
C PHE A 20 3.21 9.23 -3.81
N ASP A 21 3.76 10.19 -4.55
CA ASP A 21 3.07 10.84 -5.66
C ASP A 21 2.67 9.81 -6.74
N TRP A 22 3.55 8.84 -7.02
CA TRP A 22 3.29 7.78 -7.99
C TRP A 22 2.40 6.65 -7.43
N ALA A 23 2.70 6.12 -6.26
CA ALA A 23 2.04 4.95 -5.69
C ALA A 23 0.68 5.27 -5.08
N PHE A 24 0.53 6.47 -4.51
CA PHE A 24 -0.68 6.88 -3.82
C PHE A 24 -1.47 7.95 -4.61
N LYS A 25 -0.91 9.15 -4.83
CA LYS A 25 -1.69 10.26 -5.43
C LYS A 25 -2.14 9.96 -6.85
N LYS A 26 -1.24 9.43 -7.68
CA LYS A 26 -1.60 9.00 -9.04
C LYS A 26 -2.63 7.87 -8.98
N ARG A 27 -2.51 6.90 -8.08
CA ARG A 27 -3.53 5.84 -7.91
C ARG A 27 -4.88 6.42 -7.49
N ALA A 28 -4.90 7.34 -6.54
CA ALA A 28 -6.07 8.06 -6.06
C ALA A 28 -6.80 8.76 -7.21
N LYS A 29 -6.06 9.52 -8.03
CA LYS A 29 -6.61 10.15 -9.23
C LYS A 29 -7.29 9.14 -10.15
N HIS A 30 -6.69 7.98 -10.39
CA HIS A 30 -7.31 6.95 -11.24
C HIS A 30 -8.57 6.36 -10.63
N VAL A 31 -8.61 6.16 -9.31
CA VAL A 31 -9.84 5.71 -8.63
C VAL A 31 -10.96 6.73 -8.80
N ILE A 32 -10.65 8.02 -8.63
CA ILE A 32 -11.60 9.13 -8.82
C ILE A 32 -12.06 9.22 -10.29
N ASP A 33 -11.15 9.11 -11.25
CA ASP A 33 -11.46 9.11 -12.67
C ASP A 33 -12.40 7.94 -13.03
N MET A 34 -12.15 6.74 -12.50
CA MET A 34 -13.04 5.58 -12.65
C MET A 34 -14.43 5.83 -12.08
N TYR A 35 -14.53 6.42 -10.88
CA TYR A 35 -15.80 6.77 -10.25
C TYR A 35 -16.60 7.79 -11.08
N ASN A 36 -15.91 8.77 -11.68
CA ASN A 36 -16.50 9.79 -12.54
C ASN A 36 -16.80 9.30 -13.97
N GLY A 37 -16.58 8.03 -14.27
CA GLY A 37 -16.81 7.46 -15.61
C GLY A 37 -15.80 7.93 -16.67
N VAL A 38 -14.66 8.49 -16.26
CA VAL A 38 -13.57 8.86 -17.17
C VAL A 38 -12.84 7.57 -17.57
N MET A 39 -13.20 7.03 -18.73
CA MET A 39 -12.59 5.81 -19.27
C MET A 39 -11.25 6.12 -19.94
N GLY A 40 -10.16 5.70 -19.30
CA GLY A 40 -8.86 5.54 -19.96
C GLY A 40 -8.83 4.33 -20.89
N SER A 41 -7.73 4.15 -21.61
CA SER A 41 -7.51 2.92 -22.37
C SER A 41 -7.33 1.71 -21.43
N LYS A 42 -7.54 0.49 -21.93
CA LYS A 42 -7.31 -0.73 -21.13
C LYS A 42 -5.86 -0.85 -20.68
N GLU A 43 -4.92 -0.42 -21.52
CA GLU A 43 -3.49 -0.41 -21.24
C GLU A 43 -3.17 0.55 -20.10
N GLN A 44 -3.80 1.73 -20.08
CA GLN A 44 -3.65 2.67 -18.96
C GLN A 44 -4.19 2.06 -17.67
N LEU A 45 -5.36 1.41 -17.71
CA LEU A 45 -5.92 0.71 -16.57
C LEU A 45 -4.96 -0.36 -16.02
N PHE A 46 -4.37 -1.20 -16.89
CA PHE A 46 -3.41 -2.22 -16.49
C PHE A 46 -2.14 -1.62 -15.87
N LEU A 47 -1.60 -0.54 -16.45
CA LEU A 47 -0.43 0.15 -15.90
C LEU A 47 -0.69 0.74 -14.51
N ASN A 48 -1.92 1.09 -14.18
CA ASN A 48 -2.26 1.64 -12.88
C ASN A 48 -2.25 0.58 -11.77
N PHE A 49 -2.54 -0.69 -12.09
CA PHE A 49 -2.43 -1.79 -11.13
C PHE A 49 -0.98 -2.04 -10.68
N CYS A 50 0.02 -1.64 -11.47
CA CYS A 50 1.44 -1.75 -11.09
C CYS A 50 1.81 -0.99 -9.80
N SER A 51 1.02 0.02 -9.41
CA SER A 51 1.17 0.75 -8.13
C SER A 51 0.51 0.04 -6.93
N HIS A 52 -0.33 -0.96 -7.20
CA HIS A 52 -1.10 -1.72 -6.22
C HIS A 52 -0.58 -3.15 -6.05
N GLU A 53 0.15 -3.69 -7.02
CA GLU A 53 0.52 -5.11 -7.06
C GLU A 53 2.05 -5.33 -7.06
N PRO A 54 2.78 -4.95 -5.98
CA PRO A 54 4.19 -5.25 -5.88
C PRO A 54 4.45 -6.75 -5.70
N ALA A 55 5.67 -7.16 -6.00
CA ALA A 55 6.20 -8.43 -5.55
C ALA A 55 6.61 -8.35 -4.07
N PHE A 56 6.01 -9.18 -3.22
CA PHE A 56 6.43 -9.45 -1.85
C PHE A 56 7.58 -10.44 -1.86
N VAL A 57 8.78 -9.93 -1.62
CA VAL A 57 9.99 -10.72 -1.48
C VAL A 57 10.13 -11.18 -0.03
N SER A 58 10.19 -12.48 0.17
CA SER A 58 10.39 -13.10 1.48
C SER A 58 11.37 -14.28 1.41
N TYR A 59 11.95 -14.63 2.55
CA TYR A 59 12.87 -15.75 2.66
C TYR A 59 12.72 -16.45 4.02
N GLY A 60 12.77 -17.78 4.01
CA GLY A 60 12.60 -18.61 5.19
C GLY A 60 12.56 -20.10 4.82
N PRO A 61 11.88 -20.94 5.62
CA PRO A 61 11.80 -22.39 5.42
C PRO A 61 11.18 -22.81 4.09
N ALA A 62 10.36 -21.97 3.47
CA ALA A 62 9.81 -22.21 2.13
C ALA A 62 10.75 -21.72 1.00
N GLY A 63 11.97 -21.30 1.32
CA GLY A 63 12.97 -20.79 0.38
C GLY A 63 12.72 -19.33 -0.04
N PRO A 64 13.53 -18.81 -0.99
CA PRO A 64 13.30 -17.50 -1.59
C PRO A 64 11.96 -17.47 -2.32
N ASN A 65 11.16 -16.44 -2.07
CA ASN A 65 9.84 -16.28 -2.67
C ASN A 65 9.62 -14.83 -3.09
N ALA A 66 8.99 -14.61 -4.25
CA ALA A 66 8.48 -13.33 -4.70
C ALA A 66 7.04 -13.51 -5.21
N SER A 67 6.04 -13.17 -4.40
CA SER A 67 4.62 -13.31 -4.78
C SER A 67 4.00 -11.95 -5.05
N ILE A 68 3.21 -11.84 -6.12
CA ILE A 68 2.46 -10.61 -6.42
C ILE A 68 1.26 -10.55 -5.48
N LYS A 69 1.07 -9.43 -4.79
CA LYS A 69 -0.04 -9.21 -3.85
C LYS A 69 -0.55 -7.79 -3.96
N GLY A 70 -1.87 -7.62 -3.85
CA GLY A 70 -2.50 -6.30 -3.75
C GLY A 70 -2.16 -5.61 -2.43
N VAL A 71 -1.74 -4.34 -2.50
CA VAL A 71 -1.40 -3.50 -1.34
C VAL A 71 -2.09 -2.15 -1.35
N GLY A 72 -2.54 -1.68 -0.20
CA GLY A 72 -3.04 -0.32 -0.02
C GLY A 72 -2.36 0.35 1.15
N PHE A 73 -2.19 1.67 1.07
CA PHE A 73 -1.94 2.46 2.27
C PHE A 73 -3.16 2.36 3.20
N LEU A 74 -2.93 2.59 4.49
CA LEU A 74 -3.94 2.43 5.53
C LEU A 74 -4.30 3.79 6.12
N PRO A 75 -5.49 3.94 6.71
CA PRO A 75 -5.75 5.06 7.61
C PRO A 75 -4.71 5.09 8.73
N LYS A 76 -4.40 6.28 9.24
CA LYS A 76 -3.77 6.43 10.55
C LYS A 76 -4.66 5.79 11.62
N ASP A 77 -4.05 5.39 12.72
CA ASP A 77 -4.71 4.53 13.71
C ASP A 77 -5.94 5.21 14.34
N GLU A 78 -5.89 6.53 14.50
CA GLU A 78 -7.00 7.35 14.99
C GLU A 78 -8.22 7.40 14.05
N TYR A 79 -8.06 7.06 12.76
CA TYR A 79 -9.14 7.03 11.77
C TYR A 79 -9.55 5.60 11.36
N LEU A 80 -8.80 4.59 11.79
CA LEU A 80 -8.97 3.21 11.32
C LEU A 80 -10.35 2.64 11.70
N GLU A 81 -10.77 2.82 12.94
CA GLU A 81 -12.06 2.30 13.43
C GLU A 81 -13.25 3.02 12.79
N GLU A 82 -13.23 4.35 12.70
CA GLU A 82 -14.28 5.14 12.03
C GLU A 82 -14.44 4.71 10.55
N THR A 83 -13.32 4.50 9.85
CA THR A 83 -13.35 4.09 8.44
C THR A 83 -13.90 2.67 8.30
N LEU A 84 -13.45 1.75 9.16
CA LEU A 84 -13.95 0.38 9.19
C LEU A 84 -15.47 0.33 9.44
N GLU A 85 -15.97 1.13 10.39
CA GLU A 85 -17.40 1.21 10.69
C GLU A 85 -18.21 1.66 9.47
N ALA A 86 -17.75 2.68 8.75
CA ALA A 86 -18.39 3.15 7.52
C ALA A 86 -18.41 2.06 6.44
N TYR A 87 -17.32 1.32 6.25
CA TYR A 87 -17.26 0.22 5.29
C TYR A 87 -18.20 -0.92 5.68
N VAL A 88 -18.19 -1.35 6.94
CA VAL A 88 -19.07 -2.42 7.45
C VAL A 88 -20.54 -2.03 7.32
N ALA A 89 -20.89 -0.77 7.60
CA ALA A 89 -22.25 -0.27 7.44
C ALA A 89 -22.72 -0.40 5.98
N HIS A 90 -21.85 -0.07 5.01
CA HIS A 90 -22.15 -0.24 3.60
C HIS A 90 -22.24 -1.71 3.18
N ILE A 91 -21.31 -2.55 3.61
CA ILE A 91 -21.28 -3.99 3.28
C ILE A 91 -22.56 -4.69 3.73
N LYS A 92 -23.11 -4.30 4.88
CA LYS A 92 -24.40 -4.81 5.38
C LYS A 92 -25.61 -4.45 4.51
N THR A 93 -25.46 -3.51 3.56
CA THR A 93 -26.49 -3.16 2.57
C THR A 93 -26.41 -3.97 1.28
N TYR A 94 -25.47 -4.92 1.18
CA TYR A 94 -25.26 -5.68 -0.05
C TYR A 94 -26.51 -6.46 -0.48
N ASP A 95 -26.87 -6.25 -1.74
CA ASP A 95 -27.90 -6.98 -2.46
C ASP A 95 -27.30 -7.36 -3.83
N PRO A 96 -27.27 -8.65 -4.22
CA PRO A 96 -26.78 -9.09 -5.53
C PRO A 96 -27.46 -8.39 -6.73
N GLU A 97 -28.70 -7.93 -6.57
CA GLU A 97 -29.44 -7.23 -7.64
C GLU A 97 -29.13 -5.72 -7.69
N ASP A 98 -28.47 -5.18 -6.66
CA ASP A 98 -28.11 -3.77 -6.58
C ASP A 98 -26.85 -3.46 -7.39
N LYS A 99 -27.06 -3.03 -8.63
CA LYS A 99 -25.99 -2.63 -9.57
C LYS A 99 -25.22 -1.37 -9.13
N THR A 100 -25.69 -0.64 -8.12
CA THR A 100 -25.04 0.58 -7.63
C THR A 100 -24.18 0.35 -6.39
N TYR A 101 -24.18 -0.87 -5.82
CA TYR A 101 -23.40 -1.22 -4.64
C TYR A 101 -21.92 -0.85 -4.79
N GLY A 102 -21.27 -1.34 -5.85
CA GLY A 102 -19.84 -1.09 -6.08
C GLY A 102 -19.51 0.39 -6.26
N GLN A 103 -20.43 1.18 -6.84
CA GLN A 103 -20.25 2.62 -7.00
C GLN A 103 -20.31 3.36 -5.65
N ARG A 104 -21.28 3.02 -4.78
CA ARG A 104 -21.36 3.58 -3.42
C ARG A 104 -20.16 3.17 -2.56
N GLY A 105 -19.68 1.94 -2.72
CA GLY A 105 -18.46 1.46 -2.09
C GLY A 105 -17.22 2.25 -2.51
N MET A 106 -17.09 2.54 -3.82
CA MET A 106 -16.02 3.36 -4.36
C MET A 106 -16.09 4.81 -3.83
N GLU A 107 -17.29 5.36 -3.66
CA GLU A 107 -17.49 6.69 -3.05
C GLU A 107 -16.95 6.74 -1.62
N LEU A 108 -17.17 5.70 -0.81
CA LEU A 108 -16.59 5.59 0.53
C LEU A 108 -15.06 5.51 0.47
N LEU A 109 -14.52 4.69 -0.43
CA LEU A 109 -13.07 4.59 -0.61
C LEU A 109 -12.44 5.94 -0.98
N ILE A 110 -13.10 6.72 -1.85
CA ILE A 110 -12.67 8.09 -2.15
C ILE A 110 -12.78 8.96 -0.90
N LYS A 111 -13.94 9.01 -0.25
CA LYS A 111 -14.17 9.86 0.92
C LYS A 111 -13.17 9.63 2.05
N TYR A 112 -12.80 8.38 2.32
CA TYR A 112 -11.98 8.05 3.48
C TYR A 112 -10.49 7.87 3.17
N MET A 113 -10.11 7.61 1.91
CA MET A 113 -8.72 7.30 1.55
C MET A 113 -8.17 8.10 0.38
N TYR A 114 -8.93 8.36 -0.70
CA TYR A 114 -8.35 8.89 -1.95
C TYR A 114 -8.76 10.31 -2.33
N GLY A 115 -9.76 10.90 -1.68
CA GLY A 115 -10.09 12.32 -1.82
C GLY A 115 -8.98 13.18 -1.24
N GLU A 116 -8.77 14.37 -1.80
CA GLU A 116 -7.70 15.29 -1.34
C GLU A 116 -7.84 15.60 0.16
N ASP A 117 -9.07 15.80 0.64
CA ASP A 117 -9.40 16.02 2.06
C ASP A 117 -9.05 14.83 2.98
N ALA A 118 -8.84 13.64 2.41
CA ALA A 118 -8.50 12.44 3.16
C ALA A 118 -6.99 12.17 3.22
N TYR A 119 -6.15 12.90 2.48
CA TYR A 119 -4.72 12.59 2.38
C TYR A 119 -4.01 12.64 3.75
N ASP A 120 -4.36 13.59 4.60
CA ASP A 120 -3.80 13.70 5.95
C ASP A 120 -4.27 12.58 6.90
N ARG A 121 -5.29 11.81 6.51
CA ARG A 121 -5.78 10.64 7.25
C ARG A 121 -5.03 9.38 6.90
N VAL A 122 -4.22 9.38 5.83
CA VAL A 122 -3.52 8.19 5.33
C VAL A 122 -2.14 8.08 5.98
N ASP A 123 -1.82 6.90 6.46
CA ASP A 123 -0.52 6.54 7.00
C ASP A 123 0.38 6.02 5.87
N LEU A 124 1.24 6.91 5.37
CA LEU A 124 2.22 6.59 4.33
C LEU A 124 3.40 5.75 4.83
N SER A 125 3.44 5.39 6.13
CA SER A 125 4.50 4.56 6.69
C SER A 125 4.25 3.05 6.56
N LYS A 126 3.03 2.66 6.19
CA LYS A 126 2.61 1.26 6.17
C LYS A 126 1.69 0.92 5.00
N LEU A 127 1.84 -0.31 4.52
CA LEU A 127 1.02 -0.91 3.47
C LEU A 127 0.32 -2.16 4.02
N GLY A 128 -0.98 -2.28 3.79
CA GLY A 128 -1.77 -3.46 4.12
C GLY A 128 -1.94 -4.39 2.91
N SER A 129 -1.91 -5.70 3.16
CA SER A 129 -2.22 -6.75 2.17
C SER A 129 -3.05 -7.83 2.81
N LEU A 130 -3.98 -8.41 2.04
CA LEU A 130 -4.74 -9.59 2.44
C LEU A 130 -3.95 -10.88 2.16
N GLU A 131 -3.95 -11.84 3.08
CA GLU A 131 -3.41 -13.19 2.87
C GLU A 131 -4.53 -14.22 2.74
N MET A 132 -4.60 -14.90 1.59
CA MET A 132 -5.64 -15.88 1.28
C MET A 132 -5.09 -17.30 1.03
N ALA A 133 -3.81 -17.43 0.68
CA ALA A 133 -3.20 -18.69 0.24
C ALA A 133 -2.45 -19.43 1.36
N LYS A 134 -1.96 -18.72 2.37
CA LYS A 134 -1.19 -19.27 3.52
C LYS A 134 -0.04 -20.23 3.11
N SER A 135 0.59 -19.96 1.96
CA SER A 135 1.66 -20.78 1.36
C SER A 135 3.07 -20.21 1.63
N HIS A 136 3.98 -20.19 0.65
CA HIS A 136 5.39 -19.83 0.85
C HIS A 136 5.61 -18.49 1.57
N THR A 137 4.90 -17.43 1.17
CA THR A 137 5.00 -16.11 1.82
C THR A 137 4.62 -16.18 3.30
N TRP A 138 3.51 -16.86 3.61
CA TRP A 138 3.04 -17.06 4.98
C TRP A 138 4.05 -17.85 5.80
N ILE A 139 4.50 -19.01 5.29
CA ILE A 139 5.49 -19.88 5.95
C ILE A 139 6.77 -19.10 6.27
N ASN A 140 7.27 -18.31 5.31
CA ASN A 140 8.46 -17.49 5.51
C ASN A 140 8.23 -16.43 6.58
N TYR A 141 7.13 -15.67 6.49
CA TYR A 141 6.83 -14.62 7.44
C TYR A 141 6.48 -15.12 8.84
N GLN A 142 6.17 -16.41 9.04
CA GLN A 142 6.06 -16.94 10.41
C GLN A 142 7.38 -16.83 11.18
N VAL A 143 8.53 -16.95 10.50
CA VAL A 143 9.85 -17.01 11.17
C VAL A 143 10.78 -15.84 10.84
N ASN A 144 10.61 -15.20 9.68
CA ASN A 144 11.42 -14.06 9.27
C ASN A 144 10.49 -12.92 8.84
N LYS A 145 10.47 -11.82 9.59
CA LYS A 145 9.60 -10.68 9.32
C LYS A 145 10.20 -9.69 8.31
N GLU A 146 11.47 -9.83 7.92
CA GLU A 146 12.08 -8.97 6.93
C GLU A 146 11.49 -9.21 5.54
N ALA A 147 11.21 -8.12 4.84
CA ALA A 147 10.60 -8.15 3.53
C ALA A 147 11.10 -7.02 2.64
N ALA A 148 11.00 -7.24 1.33
CA ALA A 148 11.08 -6.16 0.35
C ALA A 148 9.85 -6.19 -0.54
N LEU A 149 9.33 -5.00 -0.89
CA LEU A 149 8.31 -4.83 -1.90
C LEU A 149 8.95 -4.26 -3.14
N ILE A 150 8.80 -4.94 -4.28
CA ILE A 150 9.29 -4.45 -5.58
C ILE A 150 8.09 -4.03 -6.41
N PHE A 151 8.03 -2.75 -6.69
CA PHE A 151 7.09 -2.15 -7.63
C PHE A 151 7.77 -2.00 -8.98
N HIS A 152 7.05 -2.31 -10.05
CA HIS A 152 7.52 -2.10 -11.41
C HIS A 152 6.36 -1.72 -12.33
N GLN A 153 6.51 -0.60 -13.03
CA GLN A 153 5.63 -0.19 -14.12
C GLN A 153 6.49 0.02 -15.38
N PRO A 154 6.29 -0.79 -16.44
CA PRO A 154 7.01 -0.62 -17.70
C PRO A 154 6.78 0.78 -18.33
N PRO A 155 7.76 1.32 -19.06
CA PRO A 155 9.05 0.70 -19.39
C PRO A 155 10.17 0.96 -18.37
N GLY A 156 9.96 1.80 -17.36
CA GLY A 156 11.11 2.33 -16.61
C GLY A 156 10.88 2.70 -15.15
N ILE A 157 9.65 2.67 -14.64
CA ILE A 157 9.41 2.98 -13.23
C ILE A 157 9.67 1.72 -12.40
N SER A 158 10.51 1.84 -11.38
CA SER A 158 10.69 0.78 -10.40
C SER A 158 11.06 1.36 -9.05
N TYR A 159 10.36 0.92 -8.01
CA TYR A 159 10.68 1.25 -6.63
C TYR A 159 10.87 -0.02 -5.83
N LYS A 160 11.80 0.02 -4.89
CA LYS A 160 11.99 -1.05 -3.90
C LYS A 160 11.84 -0.47 -2.52
N LEU A 161 10.93 -1.02 -1.75
CA LEU A 161 10.77 -0.71 -0.34
C LEU A 161 11.38 -1.85 0.46
N LYS A 162 12.09 -1.53 1.52
CA LYS A 162 12.50 -2.52 2.54
C LYS A 162 11.81 -2.21 3.85
N GLY A 163 11.55 -3.25 4.61
CA GLY A 163 10.85 -3.11 5.88
C GLY A 163 10.50 -4.45 6.49
N LYS A 164 9.51 -4.40 7.38
CA LYS A 164 9.07 -5.56 8.16
C LYS A 164 7.59 -5.81 8.02
N VAL A 165 7.21 -7.09 8.01
CA VAL A 165 5.83 -7.53 7.99
C VAL A 165 5.37 -7.88 9.40
N GLU A 166 4.23 -7.31 9.78
CA GLU A 166 3.43 -7.75 10.91
C GLU A 166 2.26 -8.58 10.39
N ILE A 167 1.86 -9.61 11.16
CA ILE A 167 0.73 -10.48 10.81
C ILE A 167 -0.36 -10.26 11.84
N TYR A 168 -1.55 -9.92 11.37
CA TYR A 168 -2.76 -9.75 12.17
C TYR A 168 -3.74 -10.86 11.80
N ASP A 169 -3.99 -11.76 12.75
CA ASP A 169 -4.86 -12.94 12.59
C ASP A 169 -5.63 -13.16 13.90
N GLU A 170 -6.92 -12.84 13.91
CA GLU A 170 -7.82 -13.00 15.06
C GLU A 170 -7.90 -14.46 15.54
N ASN A 171 -7.79 -15.44 14.64
CA ASN A 171 -7.80 -16.86 15.04
C ASN A 171 -6.53 -17.23 15.83
N ILE A 172 -5.42 -16.53 15.60
CA ILE A 172 -4.16 -16.76 16.31
C ILE A 172 -4.10 -15.90 17.57
N SER A 173 -4.49 -14.62 17.50
CA SER A 173 -4.36 -13.70 18.62
C SER A 173 -5.47 -13.85 19.66
N GLY A 174 -6.62 -14.42 19.28
CA GLY A 174 -7.78 -14.60 20.15
C GLY A 174 -8.49 -13.29 20.52
N LYS A 175 -8.19 -12.19 19.84
CA LYS A 175 -8.81 -10.87 20.05
C LYS A 175 -9.16 -10.24 18.71
N ARG A 176 -10.01 -9.22 18.76
CA ARG A 176 -10.35 -8.37 17.61
C ARG A 176 -9.08 -7.72 17.05
N GLU A 177 -8.80 -7.88 15.76
CA GLU A 177 -7.67 -7.28 15.07
C GLU A 177 -8.17 -6.29 14.01
N LEU A 178 -8.12 -4.99 14.35
CA LEU A 178 -8.68 -3.93 13.51
C LEU A 178 -8.09 -3.91 12.09
N TYR A 179 -6.79 -4.16 11.94
CA TYR A 179 -6.17 -4.20 10.62
C TYR A 179 -6.67 -5.35 9.75
N GLN A 180 -6.90 -6.53 10.33
CA GLN A 180 -7.49 -7.65 9.61
C GLN A 180 -8.91 -7.31 9.15
N GLN A 181 -9.75 -6.79 10.06
CA GLN A 181 -11.11 -6.40 9.72
C GLN A 181 -11.14 -5.31 8.65
N PHE A 182 -10.31 -4.28 8.80
CA PHE A 182 -10.23 -3.16 7.86
C PHE A 182 -9.80 -3.62 6.46
N ILE A 183 -8.75 -4.43 6.33
CA ILE A 183 -8.26 -4.85 5.02
C ILE A 183 -9.27 -5.76 4.31
N ASN A 184 -9.92 -6.66 5.05
CA ASN A 184 -11.01 -7.46 4.50
C ASN A 184 -12.22 -6.58 4.10
N ALA A 185 -12.60 -5.62 4.94
CA ALA A 185 -13.66 -4.67 4.63
C ALA A 185 -13.34 -3.83 3.40
N GLN A 186 -12.10 -3.36 3.26
CA GLN A 186 -11.68 -2.56 2.11
C GLN A 186 -11.73 -3.36 0.80
N HIS A 187 -11.46 -4.67 0.83
CA HIS A 187 -11.68 -5.54 -0.32
C HIS A 187 -13.19 -5.65 -0.64
N ASP A 188 -14.01 -5.88 0.38
CA ASP A 188 -15.44 -6.18 0.23
C ASP A 188 -16.33 -4.95 -0.03
N VAL A 189 -15.85 -3.74 0.30
CA VAL A 189 -16.67 -2.51 0.25
C VAL A 189 -17.11 -2.17 -1.17
N TYR A 190 -16.37 -2.54 -2.21
CA TYR A 190 -16.74 -2.30 -3.62
C TYR A 190 -16.78 -3.59 -4.47
N HIS A 191 -16.67 -4.75 -3.84
CA HIS A 191 -16.78 -6.08 -4.45
C HIS A 191 -17.91 -6.90 -3.83
N THR A 192 -18.18 -8.11 -4.33
CA THR A 192 -19.12 -9.03 -3.66
C THR A 192 -18.56 -9.41 -2.29
N PRO A 193 -19.22 -9.03 -1.18
CA PRO A 193 -18.69 -9.23 0.16
C PRO A 193 -18.93 -10.65 0.68
N ASP A 194 -18.03 -11.13 1.54
CA ASP A 194 -18.23 -12.34 2.33
C ASP A 194 -17.55 -12.20 3.71
N MET A 195 -18.28 -11.56 4.64
CA MET A 195 -17.80 -11.33 6.00
C MET A 195 -17.50 -12.62 6.79
N THR A 196 -18.05 -13.77 6.37
CA THR A 196 -17.81 -15.04 7.06
C THR A 196 -16.37 -15.54 6.88
N ARG A 197 -15.70 -15.09 5.81
CA ARG A 197 -14.31 -15.47 5.50
C ARG A 197 -13.27 -14.57 6.14
N TRP A 198 -13.64 -13.44 6.71
CA TRP A 198 -12.68 -12.46 7.21
C TRP A 198 -11.72 -13.06 8.25
N LEU A 199 -12.22 -13.93 9.13
CA LEU A 199 -11.40 -14.66 10.10
C LEU A 199 -10.37 -15.59 9.42
N SER A 200 -10.68 -16.11 8.23
CA SER A 200 -9.80 -17.02 7.50
C SER A 200 -8.70 -16.30 6.71
N TYR A 201 -8.81 -14.98 6.54
CA TYR A 201 -7.88 -14.16 5.76
C TYR A 201 -7.13 -13.15 6.64
N PRO A 202 -5.93 -13.52 7.14
CA PRO A 202 -5.08 -12.64 7.90
C PRO A 202 -4.66 -11.41 7.10
N ALA A 203 -4.30 -10.36 7.82
CA ALA A 203 -3.68 -9.18 7.24
C ALA A 203 -2.16 -9.19 7.44
N TYR A 204 -1.46 -8.79 6.38
CA TYR A 204 -0.08 -8.33 6.49
C TYR A 204 -0.05 -6.81 6.56
N ILE A 205 0.75 -6.29 7.49
CA ILE A 205 1.10 -4.88 7.55
C ILE A 205 2.60 -4.76 7.31
N PHE A 206 2.97 -4.26 6.15
CA PHE A 206 4.35 -3.95 5.82
C PHE A 206 4.68 -2.55 6.32
N ARG A 207 5.55 -2.43 7.31
CA ARG A 207 6.11 -1.15 7.77
C ARG A 207 7.33 -0.80 6.96
N ILE A 208 7.31 0.36 6.33
CA ILE A 208 8.37 0.85 5.46
C ILE A 208 9.52 1.39 6.33
N GLU A 209 10.73 0.91 6.09
CA GLU A 209 11.97 1.38 6.74
C GLU A 209 12.86 2.13 5.74
N GLU A 210 12.93 1.67 4.49
CA GLU A 210 13.75 2.28 3.43
C GLU A 210 13.00 2.30 2.10
N ILE A 211 13.26 3.33 1.28
CA ILE A 211 12.73 3.45 -0.09
C ILE A 211 13.88 3.69 -1.06
N TYR A 212 13.87 2.95 -2.17
CA TYR A 212 14.85 3.06 -3.25
C TYR A 212 14.16 3.32 -4.58
N ASP A 213 14.69 4.26 -5.35
CA ASP A 213 14.35 4.49 -6.75
C ASP A 213 15.23 3.60 -7.64
N ASN A 214 14.66 2.49 -8.09
CA ASN A 214 15.28 1.56 -9.02
C ASN A 214 14.93 1.89 -10.48
N SER A 215 14.25 3.01 -10.73
CA SER A 215 13.79 3.37 -12.08
C SER A 215 14.97 3.53 -13.02
N ALA A 216 14.77 3.18 -14.29
CA ALA A 216 15.76 3.34 -15.36
C ALA A 216 15.85 4.82 -15.79
N SER A 217 16.34 5.68 -14.90
CA SER A 217 16.46 7.13 -15.08
C SER A 217 17.78 7.66 -14.50
N LYS A 218 18.21 8.85 -14.91
CA LYS A 218 19.46 9.47 -14.42
C LYS A 218 19.54 9.58 -12.89
N ASN A 219 18.38 9.79 -12.23
CA ASN A 219 18.29 9.98 -10.78
C ASN A 219 17.79 8.71 -10.05
N GLY A 220 17.62 7.59 -10.77
CA GLY A 220 17.21 6.29 -10.23
C GLY A 220 18.39 5.32 -10.07
N PHE A 221 18.26 4.11 -10.61
CA PHE A 221 19.28 3.03 -10.55
C PHE A 221 19.73 2.61 -9.15
N GLY A 222 18.79 2.41 -8.23
CA GLY A 222 19.07 1.91 -6.90
C GLY A 222 19.46 2.99 -5.90
N LYS A 223 19.17 4.26 -6.22
CA LYS A 223 19.37 5.38 -5.32
C LYS A 223 18.41 5.28 -4.14
N GLN A 224 18.94 5.33 -2.92
CA GLN A 224 18.12 5.44 -1.72
C GLN A 224 17.52 6.85 -1.62
N LEU A 225 16.25 6.92 -1.25
CA LEU A 225 15.52 8.17 -1.05
C LEU A 225 15.41 8.49 0.45
N ALA A 226 15.37 9.77 0.79
CA ALA A 226 15.10 10.24 2.14
C ALA A 226 13.68 9.84 2.56
N TYR A 227 13.58 9.09 3.65
CA TYR A 227 12.33 8.59 4.23
C TYR A 227 12.48 8.54 5.78
N PRO A 228 11.45 8.93 6.58
CA PRO A 228 10.14 9.43 6.16
C PRO A 228 10.26 10.74 5.37
N VAL A 229 9.22 11.08 4.60
CA VAL A 229 9.16 12.41 3.99
C VAL A 229 9.19 13.40 5.14
N SER A 230 10.25 14.21 5.23
CA SER A 230 10.30 15.31 6.19
C SER A 230 9.08 16.20 5.92
N GLU A 231 8.29 16.51 6.94
CA GLU A 231 7.32 17.59 6.84
C GLU A 231 8.07 18.80 6.28
N VAL A 232 7.60 19.34 5.15
CA VAL A 232 8.18 20.54 4.57
C VAL A 232 7.99 21.64 5.60
N THR A 233 9.05 21.92 6.35
CA THR A 233 9.13 23.12 7.17
C THR A 233 9.29 24.29 6.21
N GLY A 234 8.31 25.19 6.20
CA GLY A 234 8.44 26.52 5.62
C GLY A 234 7.89 26.66 4.21
N VAL A 235 6.58 26.92 4.13
CA VAL A 235 6.12 28.01 3.28
C VAL A 235 6.70 29.28 3.89
N GLU A 236 7.74 29.85 3.27
CA GLU A 236 8.04 31.26 3.52
C GLU A 236 6.90 32.08 2.90
N ALA A 237 6.36 32.96 3.73
CA ALA A 237 5.27 33.89 3.43
C ALA A 237 5.66 34.93 2.37
#